data_AF-A0A1A8RKG3-F1
#
_entry.id   AF-A0A1A8RKG3-F1
#
_cell.length_a   1.000
_cell.length_b   1.000
_cell.length_c   1.000
_cell.angle_alpha   90.00
_cell.angle_beta   90.00
_cell.angle_gamma   90.00
#
_symmetry.space_group_name_H-M   'P 1'
#
loop_
_entity.id
_entity.type
_entity.pdbx_description
1 polymer ?
#
loop_
_entity_poly.entity_id
_entity_poly.type
_entity_poly.pdbx_seq_one_letter_code
_entity_poly.pdbx_strand_id
1 'polypeptide(L)'
;GTTTVWDSGIGGLSTTSFTTQPEDANTVCLEPDSLSLSGGVDLEEGVQFSVWVSFYEIYNEFLYDLLEASPSQQPRKRATLRLSDDKQGNPYVKDLTWIQVRSAEEAWRILKAGRRSQSVASTHLNLNSSRSHSVFSVRVLHVRPEA
;
A
#
# COMPACT_ATOMS: atom_id res chain seq x y z
N GLY A 1 4.49 0.84 -17.78
CA GLY A 1 4.60 2.22 -17.26
C GLY A 1 4.29 2.20 -15.78
N THR A 2 4.91 3.08 -15.00
CA THR A 2 4.61 3.25 -13.56
C THR A 2 3.52 4.30 -13.43
N THR A 3 2.37 3.94 -12.85
CA THR A 3 1.30 4.88 -12.52
C THR A 3 1.37 5.19 -11.03
N THR A 4 1.33 6.48 -10.67
CA THR A 4 1.32 6.93 -9.27
C THR A 4 0.09 7.78 -9.03
N VAL A 5 -0.66 7.47 -7.98
CA VAL A 5 -1.86 8.22 -7.55
C VAL A 5 -1.58 8.80 -6.17
N TRP A 6 -1.88 10.08 -5.98
CA TRP A 6 -1.73 10.79 -4.71
C TRP A 6 -3.11 11.19 -4.20
N ASP A 7 -3.36 10.98 -2.90
CA ASP A 7 -4.49 11.57 -2.19
C ASP A 7 -3.93 12.50 -1.11
N SER A 8 -4.40 13.75 -1.07
CA SER A 8 -3.93 14.77 -0.14
C SER A 8 -5.15 15.42 0.51
N GLY A 9 -5.58 14.84 1.63
CA GLY A 9 -6.60 15.45 2.48
C GLY A 9 -6.09 16.78 3.04
N ILE A 10 -6.66 17.90 2.59
CA ILE A 10 -6.42 19.21 3.19
C ILE A 10 -7.06 19.27 4.58
N GLY A 11 -6.27 19.69 5.58
CA GLY A 11 -6.66 19.73 6.98
C GLY A 11 -7.78 20.74 7.25
N GLY A 12 -8.94 20.23 7.66
CA GLY A 12 -10.06 21.03 8.13
C GLY A 12 -11.33 20.19 8.24
N LEU A 13 -11.51 19.55 9.41
CA LEU A 13 -12.66 18.74 9.83
C LEU A 13 -12.75 17.30 9.27
N SER A 14 -12.90 16.38 10.23
CA SER A 14 -13.37 14.98 10.13
C SER A 14 -12.33 13.89 9.81
N THR A 15 -11.85 13.27 10.90
CA THR A 15 -11.52 11.83 10.97
C THR A 15 -12.72 11.03 10.46
N THR A 16 -12.60 10.32 9.34
CA THR A 16 -13.57 9.27 8.99
C THR A 16 -13.19 7.98 9.71
N SER A 17 -13.67 7.86 10.94
CA SER A 17 -13.86 6.57 11.58
C SER A 17 -14.92 5.79 10.79
N PHE A 18 -14.53 4.67 10.18
CA PHE A 18 -15.45 3.72 9.55
C PHE A 18 -16.28 3.01 10.63
N THR A 19 -17.27 3.70 11.20
CA THR A 19 -18.39 3.09 11.92
C THR A 19 -19.63 3.32 11.07
N THR A 20 -20.19 2.25 10.54
CA THR A 20 -21.39 2.26 9.71
C THR A 20 -22.61 2.53 10.58
N GLN A 21 -23.24 3.70 10.43
CA GLN A 21 -24.69 3.87 10.58
C GLN A 21 -25.23 4.81 9.49
N PRO A 22 -26.47 4.61 9.01
CA PRO A 22 -26.89 5.07 7.69
C PRO A 22 -27.93 6.19 7.79
N GLU A 23 -27.60 7.41 7.37
CA GLU A 23 -28.60 8.39 6.89
C GLU A 23 -27.93 9.56 6.14
N ASP A 24 -28.38 9.69 4.89
CA ASP A 24 -28.44 10.84 3.99
C ASP A 24 -27.18 11.58 3.45
N ALA A 25 -27.04 11.39 2.12
CA ALA A 25 -26.80 12.42 1.11
C ALA A 25 -25.43 13.12 1.04
N ASN A 26 -24.45 12.47 0.41
CA ASN A 26 -24.01 12.76 -0.97
C ASN A 26 -22.82 11.83 -1.29
N THR A 27 -23.14 10.57 -1.58
CA THR A 27 -22.15 9.55 -1.91
C THR A 27 -21.71 9.75 -3.35
N VAL A 28 -20.44 10.12 -3.58
CA VAL A 28 -19.77 9.73 -4.82
C VAL A 28 -19.67 8.21 -4.75
N CYS A 29 -20.70 7.55 -5.26
CA CYS A 29 -20.69 6.13 -5.51
C CYS A 29 -19.56 5.92 -6.51
N LEU A 30 -18.44 5.35 -6.07
CA LEU A 30 -17.65 4.54 -6.97
C LEU A 30 -18.55 3.35 -7.27
N GLU A 31 -19.34 3.47 -8.34
CA GLU A 31 -20.18 2.42 -8.88
C GLU A 31 -19.39 1.10 -8.84
N PRO A 32 -19.91 0.05 -8.18
CA PRO A 32 -19.24 -1.25 -8.10
C PRO A 32 -19.25 -2.01 -9.44
N ASP A 33 -19.61 -1.36 -10.54
CA ASP A 33 -19.89 -2.01 -11.83
C ASP A 33 -18.77 -1.85 -12.88
N SER A 34 -17.58 -1.39 -12.50
CA SER A 34 -16.41 -1.38 -13.40
C SER A 34 -15.41 -2.53 -13.16
N LEU A 35 -15.66 -3.40 -12.18
CA LEU A 35 -14.85 -4.61 -11.95
C LEU A 35 -15.58 -5.90 -12.35
N SER A 36 -16.66 -5.78 -13.12
CA SER A 36 -17.08 -6.89 -13.98
C SER A 36 -16.05 -7.03 -15.10
N LEU A 37 -14.97 -7.77 -14.84
CA LEU A 37 -14.20 -8.45 -15.89
C LEU A 37 -15.09 -9.56 -16.48
N SER A 38 -16.20 -9.16 -17.10
CA SER A 38 -17.07 -9.97 -17.94
C SER A 38 -16.80 -9.72 -19.43
N GLY A 39 -15.73 -8.99 -19.76
CA GLY A 39 -15.09 -9.03 -21.06
C GLY A 39 -13.92 -10.00 -20.95
N GLY A 40 -14.02 -11.16 -21.62
CA GLY A 40 -12.89 -12.05 -21.79
C GLY A 40 -11.69 -11.26 -22.28
N VAL A 41 -10.72 -11.04 -21.40
CA VAL A 41 -9.36 -10.77 -21.85
C VAL A 41 -8.92 -12.10 -22.44
N ASP A 42 -9.03 -12.19 -23.76
CA ASP A 42 -8.28 -13.17 -24.53
C ASP A 42 -6.80 -12.77 -24.36
N LEU A 43 -6.28 -13.04 -23.16
CA LEU A 43 -4.87 -12.97 -22.85
C LEU A 43 -4.27 -14.02 -23.78
N GLU A 44 -3.62 -13.55 -24.85
CA GLU A 44 -2.78 -14.34 -25.76
C GLU A 44 -2.27 -15.58 -25.01
N GLU A 45 -2.64 -16.77 -25.49
CA GLU A 45 -2.35 -18.05 -24.85
C GLU A 45 -0.86 -18.10 -24.46
N GLY A 46 -0.60 -17.96 -23.15
CA GLY A 46 0.76 -17.96 -22.59
C GLY A 46 1.18 -16.69 -21.83
N VAL A 47 0.41 -15.60 -21.86
CA VAL A 47 0.73 -14.40 -21.07
C VAL A 47 0.51 -14.65 -19.57
N GLN A 48 1.58 -14.59 -18.78
CA GLN A 48 1.54 -14.75 -17.33
C GLN A 48 1.85 -13.42 -16.63
N PHE A 49 1.14 -13.11 -15.54
CA PHE A 49 1.42 -11.94 -14.72
C PHE A 49 1.75 -12.33 -13.29
N SER A 50 2.57 -11.52 -12.64
CA SER A 50 2.83 -11.58 -11.20
C SER A 50 2.60 -10.22 -10.58
N VAL A 51 1.74 -10.17 -9.56
CA VAL A 51 1.41 -8.95 -8.84
C VAL A 51 2.11 -8.94 -7.48
N TRP A 52 2.77 -7.83 -7.17
CA TRP A 52 3.52 -7.62 -5.93
C TRP A 52 3.06 -6.33 -5.27
N VAL A 53 2.98 -6.34 -3.94
CA VAL A 53 2.59 -5.17 -3.15
C VAL A 53 3.63 -4.84 -2.09
N SER A 54 3.78 -3.56 -1.78
CA SER A 54 4.59 -3.07 -0.66
C SER A 54 3.87 -1.94 0.06
N PHE A 55 4.17 -1.74 1.34
CA PHE A 55 3.57 -0.66 2.11
C PHE A 55 4.58 -0.08 3.10
N TYR A 56 4.84 1.22 3.02
CA TYR A 56 5.68 1.94 3.97
C TYR A 56 5.08 3.29 4.34
N GLU A 57 5.53 3.85 5.45
CA GLU A 57 5.24 5.24 5.82
C GLU A 57 6.50 6.09 5.84
N ILE A 58 6.31 7.38 5.59
CA ILE A 58 7.29 8.44 5.75
C ILE A 58 6.85 9.22 6.97
N TYR A 59 7.64 9.14 8.05
CA TYR A 59 7.38 9.84 9.29
C TYR A 59 8.67 10.53 9.74
N ASN A 60 8.59 11.85 9.92
CA ASN A 60 9.73 12.69 10.33
C ASN A 60 10.98 12.46 9.45
N GLU A 61 10.82 12.49 8.14
CA GLU A 61 11.86 12.24 7.12
C GLU A 61 12.46 10.82 7.13
N PHE A 62 11.94 9.90 7.94
CA PHE A 62 12.36 8.50 7.95
C PHE A 62 11.31 7.59 7.31
N LEU A 63 11.79 6.61 6.56
CA LEU A 63 10.95 5.58 5.94
C LEU A 63 10.84 4.39 6.90
N TYR A 64 9.64 3.86 7.04
CA TYR A 64 9.39 2.68 7.86
C TYR A 64 8.52 1.67 7.14
N ASP A 65 8.98 0.42 7.10
CA ASP A 65 8.17 -0.68 6.58
C ASP A 65 6.92 -0.88 7.47
N LEU A 66 5.76 -1.03 6.84
CA LEU A 66 4.48 -1.31 7.51
C LEU A 66 4.10 -2.79 7.43
N LEU A 67 4.79 -3.58 6.60
CA LEU A 67 4.55 -5.00 6.37
C LEU A 67 5.55 -5.90 7.12
N GLU A 68 6.66 -5.34 7.60
CA GLU A 68 7.59 -6.09 8.44
C GLU A 68 6.93 -6.48 9.76
N ALA A 69 6.65 -7.78 9.91
CA ALA A 69 6.17 -8.34 11.16
C ALA A 69 7.31 -8.31 12.17
N SER A 70 7.24 -7.48 13.20
CA SER A 70 8.24 -7.44 14.27
C SER A 70 8.38 -8.86 14.87
N PRO A 71 9.48 -9.59 14.61
CA PRO A 71 9.54 -11.03 14.89
C PRO A 71 9.87 -11.35 16.35
N SER A 72 9.86 -10.35 17.24
CA SER A 72 10.19 -10.55 18.64
C SER A 72 9.42 -9.56 19.50
N GLN A 73 8.75 -10.05 20.54
CA GLN A 73 8.11 -9.27 21.60
C GLN A 73 9.10 -8.43 22.45
N GLN A 74 10.29 -8.15 21.93
CA GLN A 74 11.20 -7.19 22.52
C GLN A 74 10.95 -5.82 21.88
N PRO A 75 11.03 -4.72 22.65
CA PRO A 75 10.95 -3.37 22.12
C PRO A 75 12.20 -3.08 21.30
N ARG A 76 12.27 -3.63 20.08
CA ARG A 76 13.27 -3.26 19.10
C ARG A 76 12.82 -1.96 18.47
N LYS A 77 13.72 -0.98 18.48
CA LYS A 77 13.57 0.27 17.74
C LYS A 77 13.23 -0.07 16.29
N ARG A 78 12.13 0.50 15.77
CA ARG A 78 11.69 0.26 14.40
C ARG A 78 12.82 0.60 13.43
N ALA A 79 13.15 -0.32 12.54
CA ALA A 79 14.21 -0.12 11.56
C ALA A 79 13.75 0.94 10.55
N THR A 80 14.63 1.89 10.25
CA THR A 80 14.41 2.88 9.20
C THR A 80 14.91 2.32 7.88
N LEU A 81 14.07 2.34 6.84
CA LEU A 81 14.47 2.01 5.48
C LEU A 81 15.33 3.14 4.89
N ARG A 82 16.13 2.81 3.87
CA ARG A 82 17.04 3.76 3.21
C ARG A 82 16.68 3.93 1.75
N LEU A 83 16.81 5.14 1.24
CA LEU A 83 16.78 5.38 -0.21
C LEU A 83 18.12 4.93 -0.81
N SER A 84 18.09 4.37 -2.02
CA SER A 84 19.27 3.99 -2.80
C SER A 84 18.97 4.15 -4.28
N ASP A 85 19.99 4.20 -5.12
CA ASP A 85 19.85 4.35 -6.56
C ASP A 85 20.09 3.02 -7.27
N ASP A 86 19.25 2.71 -8.25
CA ASP A 86 19.47 1.54 -9.11
C ASP A 86 20.65 1.77 -10.09
N LYS A 87 20.97 0.77 -10.90
CA LYS A 87 22.06 0.88 -11.90
C LYS A 87 21.84 1.98 -12.95
N GLN A 88 20.61 2.47 -13.08
CA GLN A 88 20.19 3.49 -14.05
C GLN A 88 20.05 4.87 -13.38
N GLY A 89 20.32 4.98 -12.06
CA GLY A 89 20.20 6.22 -11.30
C GLY A 89 18.78 6.54 -10.82
N ASN A 90 17.85 5.58 -10.88
CA ASN A 90 16.50 5.78 -10.34
C ASN A 90 16.47 5.48 -8.83
N PRO A 91 15.87 6.36 -8.01
CA PRO A 91 15.77 6.12 -6.58
C PRO A 91 14.77 4.99 -6.27
N TYR A 92 15.12 4.14 -5.31
CA TYR A 92 14.27 3.10 -4.76
C TYR A 92 14.49 2.94 -3.26
N VAL A 93 13.48 2.42 -2.57
CA VAL A 93 13.57 2.12 -1.13
C VAL A 93 14.24 0.76 -0.95
N LYS A 94 15.45 0.76 -0.39
CA LYS A 94 16.21 -0.43 -0.07
C LYS A 94 15.60 -1.15 1.14
N ASP A 95 15.62 -2.48 1.09
CA ASP A 95 15.12 -3.39 2.13
C ASP A 95 13.61 -3.29 2.38
N LEU A 96 12.85 -2.66 1.46
CA LEU A 96 11.39 -2.62 1.49
C LEU A 96 10.81 -4.01 1.20
N THR A 97 9.88 -4.45 2.04
CA THR A 97 9.19 -5.73 1.89
C THR A 97 8.24 -5.69 0.69
N TRP A 98 8.43 -6.64 -0.25
CA TRP A 98 7.51 -6.90 -1.36
C TRP A 98 6.85 -8.25 -1.16
N ILE A 99 5.51 -8.27 -1.18
CA ILE A 99 4.71 -9.49 -1.01
C ILE A 99 4.00 -9.79 -2.33
N GLN A 100 4.17 -10.99 -2.86
CA GLN A 100 3.41 -11.44 -4.02
C GLN A 100 1.96 -11.74 -3.60
N VAL A 101 1.00 -11.25 -4.39
CA VAL A 101 -0.43 -11.47 -4.16
C VAL A 101 -1.06 -12.16 -5.37
N ARG A 102 -2.03 -13.04 -5.10
CA ARG A 102 -2.75 -13.78 -6.15
C ARG A 102 -4.18 -13.30 -6.36
N SER A 103 -4.70 -12.47 -5.46
CA SER A 103 -6.05 -11.92 -5.54
C SER A 103 -6.16 -10.54 -4.90
N ALA A 104 -7.23 -9.81 -5.23
CA ALA A 104 -7.52 -8.50 -4.65
C ALA A 104 -7.76 -8.59 -3.14
N GLU A 105 -8.37 -9.68 -2.67
CA GLU A 105 -8.63 -9.94 -1.26
C GLU A 105 -7.32 -10.11 -0.47
N GLU A 106 -6.29 -10.69 -1.07
CA GLU A 106 -4.96 -10.79 -0.44
C GLU A 106 -4.33 -9.42 -0.26
N ALA A 107 -4.33 -8.62 -1.32
CA ALA A 107 -3.82 -7.25 -1.29
C ALA A 107 -4.58 -6.41 -0.24
N TRP A 108 -5.90 -6.55 -0.17
CA TRP A 108 -6.75 -5.89 0.83
C TRP A 108 -6.41 -6.30 2.27
N ARG A 109 -6.15 -7.60 2.51
CA ARG A 109 -5.71 -8.08 3.83
C ARG A 109 -4.37 -7.47 4.23
N ILE A 110 -3.41 -7.39 3.31
CA ILE A 110 -2.10 -6.79 3.55
C ILE A 110 -2.23 -5.30 3.86
N LEU A 111 -3.04 -4.56 3.09
CA LEU A 111 -3.30 -3.13 3.32
C LEU A 111 -3.88 -2.89 4.72
N LYS A 112 -4.89 -3.68 5.13
CA LYS A 112 -5.48 -3.60 6.48
C LYS A 112 -4.46 -3.90 7.58
N ALA A 113 -3.62 -4.92 7.38
CA ALA A 113 -2.58 -5.27 8.34
C ALA A 113 -1.56 -4.13 8.51
N GLY A 114 -1.07 -3.54 7.40
CA GLY A 114 -0.14 -2.42 7.47
C GLY A 114 -0.76 -1.16 8.09
N ARG A 115 -2.05 -0.89 7.84
CA ARG A 115 -2.76 0.23 8.50
C ARG A 115 -2.88 0.03 10.02
N ARG A 116 -3.04 -1.22 10.48
CA ARG A 116 -2.99 -1.55 11.91
C ARG A 116 -1.58 -1.33 12.48
N SER A 117 -0.54 -1.75 11.76
CA SER A 117 0.86 -1.52 12.14
C SER A 117 1.16 -0.02 12.30
N GLN A 118 0.70 0.80 11.34
CA GLN A 118 0.79 2.26 11.40
C GLN A 118 0.11 2.85 12.63
N SER A 119 -1.12 2.43 12.92
CA SER A 119 -1.89 2.92 14.07
C SER A 119 -1.19 2.61 15.40
N VAL A 120 -0.66 1.39 15.55
CA VAL A 120 0.10 0.98 16.74
C VAL A 120 1.40 1.77 16.87
N ALA A 121 2.15 1.95 15.77
CA ALA A 121 3.38 2.75 15.77
C ALA A 121 3.14 4.22 16.13
N SER A 122 2.05 4.80 15.62
CA SER A 122 1.64 6.18 15.91
C SER A 122 1.32 6.39 17.39
N THR A 123 0.73 5.39 18.04
CA THR A 123 0.42 5.41 19.47
C THR A 123 1.69 5.43 20.32
N HIS A 124 2.78 4.83 19.83
CA HIS A 124 4.06 4.75 20.56
C HIS A 124 4.96 5.99 20.37
N LEU A 125 4.79 6.76 19.30
CA LEU A 125 5.74 7.81 18.87
C LEU A 125 5.27 9.26 19.10
N ASN A 126 4.25 9.52 19.93
CA ASN A 126 3.71 10.85 20.16
C ASN A 126 3.16 11.50 18.87
N LEU A 127 1.95 11.04 18.54
CA LEU A 127 0.89 11.60 17.71
C LEU A 127 1.17 12.95 17.01
N ASN A 128 1.52 12.88 15.73
CA ASN A 128 0.97 13.83 14.77
C ASN A 128 0.81 13.15 13.41
N SER A 129 -0.36 12.55 13.16
CA SER A 129 -0.69 11.89 11.90
C SER A 129 -0.63 12.84 10.70
N SER A 130 -0.78 14.15 10.92
CA SER A 130 -0.57 15.17 9.87
C SER A 130 0.86 15.21 9.32
N ARG A 131 1.82 14.54 9.98
CA ARG A 131 3.22 14.43 9.55
C ARG A 131 3.60 13.04 9.04
N SER A 132 2.63 12.11 8.92
CA SER A 132 2.88 10.79 8.35
C SER A 132 2.21 10.66 6.99
N HIS A 133 2.99 10.26 5.99
CA HIS A 133 2.50 9.92 4.66
C HIS A 133 2.69 8.43 4.41
N SER A 134 1.67 7.72 3.93
CA SER A 134 1.76 6.29 3.64
C SER A 134 1.74 6.03 2.14
N VAL A 135 2.59 5.13 1.67
CA VAL A 135 2.70 4.77 0.26
C VAL A 135 2.47 3.27 0.09
N PHE A 136 1.30 2.91 -0.42
CA PHE A 136 0.98 1.54 -0.85
C PHE A 136 1.28 1.40 -2.34
N SER A 137 2.22 0.54 -2.69
CA SER A 137 2.65 0.34 -4.08
C SER A 137 2.23 -1.02 -4.60
N VAL A 138 1.77 -1.05 -5.85
CA VAL A 138 1.45 -2.27 -6.59
C VAL A 138 2.35 -2.35 -7.81
N ARG A 139 3.07 -3.47 -7.98
CA ARG A 139 3.87 -3.78 -9.15
C ARG A 139 3.24 -4.94 -9.90
N VAL A 140 3.02 -4.76 -11.19
CA VAL A 140 2.56 -5.81 -12.09
C VAL A 140 3.72 -6.18 -13.01
N LEU A 141 4.16 -7.43 -12.94
CA LEU A 141 5.23 -7.96 -13.75
C LEU A 141 4.62 -8.86 -14.83
N HIS A 142 4.89 -8.54 -16.09
CA HIS A 142 4.55 -9.40 -17.22
C HIS A 142 5.67 -10.43 -17.41
N VAL A 143 5.33 -11.71 -17.27
CA VAL A 143 6.20 -12.86 -17.49
C VAL A 143 5.93 -13.38 -18.90
N ARG A 144 6.90 -13.17 -19.80
CA ARG A 144 6.88 -13.79 -21.12
C ARG A 144 7.38 -15.23 -20.98
N PRO A 145 6.62 -16.25 -21.40
CA PRO A 145 7.17 -17.60 -21.51
C PRO A 145 8.28 -17.57 -22.57
N GLU A 146 9.45 -18.15 -22.26
CA GLU A 146 10.45 -18.38 -23.31
C GLU A 146 9.89 -19.35 -24.35
N ALA A 147 10.12 -19.02 -25.62
CA ALA A 147 9.70 -19.80 -26.79
C ALA A 147 10.64 -20.97 -27.06
#